data_AF-A0A4S2RSB1-F1
#
_entry.id   AF-A0A4S2RSB1-F1
#
_cell.length_a   1.000
_cell.length_b   1.000
_cell.length_c   1.000
_cell.angle_alpha   90.00
_cell.angle_beta   90.00
_cell.angle_gamma   90.00
#
_symmetry.space_group_name_H-M   'P 1'
#
loop_
_entity.id
_entity.type
_entity.pdbx_description
1 polymer ?
#
loop_
_entity_poly.entity_id
_entity_poly.type
_entity_poly.pdbx_seq_one_letter_code
_entity_poly.pdbx_strand_id
1 'polypeptide(L)'
;MSGTAHAASAGGVQVSAAAPTCVKVNVDKGTISKTAYVTNKCSTTKRVKVVWSFAPDSDCNTLKPGQKFKTKRGLAPQFDGLALC
;
A
#
# COMPACT_ATOMS: atom_id res chain seq x y z
N MET A 1 31.63 23.89 -25.84
CA MET A 1 31.44 22.79 -24.86
C MET A 1 29.97 22.82 -24.47
N SER A 2 29.12 22.00 -25.08
CA SER A 2 27.68 22.03 -24.85
C SER A 2 27.32 21.03 -23.75
N GLY A 3 26.98 21.53 -22.56
CA GLY A 3 26.53 20.73 -21.44
C GLY A 3 25.04 20.40 -21.56
N THR A 4 24.70 19.12 -21.52
CA THR A 4 23.31 18.65 -21.41
C THR A 4 22.84 18.79 -19.96
N ALA A 5 21.82 19.61 -19.76
CA ALA A 5 21.17 19.79 -18.47
C ALA A 5 20.33 18.54 -18.13
N HIS A 6 20.60 17.93 -16.97
CA HIS A 6 19.75 16.87 -16.42
C HIS A 6 18.49 17.50 -15.83
N ALA A 7 17.33 17.17 -16.40
CA ALA A 7 16.04 17.57 -15.86
C ALA A 7 15.82 16.88 -14.51
N ALA A 8 15.82 17.65 -13.42
CA ALA A 8 15.39 17.18 -12.12
C ALA A 8 13.89 16.91 -12.15
N SER A 9 13.48 15.65 -12.05
CA SER A 9 12.08 15.28 -11.86
C SER A 9 11.64 15.78 -10.49
N ALA A 10 10.85 16.86 -10.47
CA ALA A 10 10.18 17.32 -9.27
C ALA A 10 9.21 16.22 -8.82
N GLY A 11 9.60 15.47 -7.79
CA GLY A 11 8.79 14.43 -7.18
C GLY A 11 7.52 15.04 -6.58
N GLY A 12 6.44 15.07 -7.36
CA GLY A 12 5.13 15.43 -6.87
C GLY A 12 4.70 14.44 -5.79
N VAL A 13 4.24 14.96 -4.64
CA VAL A 13 3.59 14.14 -3.61
C VAL A 13 2.31 13.56 -4.22
N GLN A 14 2.39 12.31 -4.69
CA GLN A 14 1.23 11.58 -5.18
C GLN A 14 0.38 11.19 -3.97
N VAL A 15 -0.66 11.98 -3.69
CA VAL A 15 -1.70 11.58 -2.73
C VAL A 15 -2.46 10.43 -3.36
N SER A 16 -2.10 9.21 -2.94
CA SER A 16 -2.72 7.98 -3.39
C SER A 16 -4.19 7.96 -2.93
N ALA A 17 -5.13 7.79 -3.86
CA ALA A 17 -6.55 7.76 -3.53
C ALA A 17 -6.87 6.62 -2.55
N ALA A 18 -7.83 6.83 -1.65
CA ALA A 18 -8.26 5.79 -0.71
C ALA A 18 -8.76 4.54 -1.45
N ALA A 19 -8.44 3.35 -0.92
CA ALA A 19 -8.96 2.11 -1.50
C ALA A 19 -10.50 2.02 -1.36
N PRO A 20 -11.21 1.47 -2.36
CA PRO A 20 -12.64 1.23 -2.26
C PRO A 20 -13.00 0.35 -1.07
N THR A 21 -14.15 0.60 -0.44
CA THR A 21 -14.61 -0.11 0.78
C THR A 21 -14.88 -1.61 0.58
N CYS A 22 -14.99 -2.08 -0.67
CA CYS A 22 -15.06 -3.49 -1.03
C CYS A 22 -13.71 -4.20 -0.94
N VAL A 23 -12.59 -3.48 -0.88
CA VAL A 23 -11.30 -4.04 -0.47
C VAL A 23 -11.27 -4.05 1.06
N LYS A 24 -11.24 -5.24 1.65
CA LYS A 24 -11.25 -5.43 3.10
C LYS A 24 -9.84 -5.63 3.61
N VAL A 25 -9.60 -5.14 4.82
CA VAL A 25 -8.35 -5.35 5.54
C VAL A 25 -8.64 -5.82 6.97
N ASN A 26 -7.87 -6.80 7.43
CA ASN A 26 -7.80 -7.20 8.83
C ASN A 26 -6.36 -7.04 9.32
N VAL A 27 -6.15 -6.39 10.46
CA VAL A 27 -4.80 -6.18 11.01
C VAL A 27 -4.65 -6.94 12.31
N ASP A 28 -3.84 -7.99 12.27
CA ASP A 28 -3.54 -8.81 13.44
C ASP A 28 -2.27 -8.28 14.13
N LYS A 29 -2.40 -7.91 15.40
CA LYS A 29 -1.28 -7.48 16.24
C LYS A 29 -0.80 -8.68 17.07
N GLY A 30 0.34 -9.25 16.69
CA GLY A 30 1.05 -10.24 17.49
C GLY A 30 2.01 -9.60 18.49
N THR A 31 2.74 -10.44 19.23
CA THR A 31 3.67 -10.00 20.29
C THR A 31 4.85 -9.18 19.77
N ILE A 32 5.35 -9.47 18.57
CA ILE A 32 6.54 -8.81 17.99
C ILE A 32 6.28 -8.17 16.61
N SER A 33 5.07 -8.28 16.09
CA SER A 33 4.77 -7.85 14.73
C SER A 33 3.29 -7.56 14.51
N LYS A 34 3.00 -6.70 13.53
CA LYS A 34 1.65 -6.49 12.99
C LYS A 34 1.58 -7.08 11.59
N THR A 35 0.48 -7.76 11.28
CA THR A 35 0.23 -8.34 9.95
C THR A 35 -1.08 -7.81 9.40
N ALA A 36 -1.04 -7.12 8.27
CA ALA A 36 -2.24 -6.69 7.55
C ALA A 36 -2.59 -7.71 6.47
N TYR A 37 -3.81 -8.23 6.51
CA TYR A 37 -4.39 -9.15 5.54
C TYR A 37 -5.41 -8.40 4.70
N VAL A 38 -5.14 -8.29 3.40
CA VAL A 38 -5.98 -7.52 2.47
C VAL A 38 -6.67 -8.48 1.52
N THR A 39 -7.98 -8.31 1.32
CA THR A 39 -8.79 -9.12 0.42
C THR A 39 -9.61 -8.21 -0.50
N ASN A 40 -9.53 -8.45 -1.81
CA ASN A 40 -10.40 -7.79 -2.76
C ASN A 40 -11.77 -8.49 -2.80
N LYS A 41 -12.80 -7.91 -2.18
CA LYS A 41 -14.19 -8.37 -2.32
C LYS A 41 -15.00 -7.59 -3.36
N CYS A 42 -14.34 -6.75 -4.15
CA CYS A 42 -14.98 -6.09 -5.29
C CYS A 42 -15.21 -7.09 -6.42
N SER A 43 -16.17 -6.81 -7.30
CA SER A 43 -16.40 -7.56 -8.54
C SER A 43 -15.32 -7.35 -9.62
N THR A 44 -14.42 -6.39 -9.40
CA THR A 44 -13.37 -5.99 -10.35
C THR A 44 -11.97 -6.10 -9.73
N THR A 45 -10.96 -6.24 -10.59
CA THR A 45 -9.56 -6.21 -10.17
C THR A 45 -9.20 -4.85 -9.57
N LYS A 46 -8.47 -4.86 -8.45
CA LYS A 46 -7.99 -3.66 -7.77
C LYS A 46 -6.49 -3.73 -7.58
N ARG A 47 -5.82 -2.60 -7.74
CA ARG A 47 -4.41 -2.45 -7.41
C ARG A 47 -4.32 -1.60 -6.16
N VAL A 48 -3.79 -2.17 -5.09
CA VAL A 48 -3.79 -1.52 -3.76
C VAL A 48 -2.46 -1.74 -3.05
N LYS A 49 -2.16 -0.84 -2.11
CA LYS A 49 -1.08 -0.98 -1.14
C LYS A 49 -1.58 -0.73 0.27
N VAL A 50 -0.84 -1.24 1.25
CA VAL A 50 -1.00 -0.91 2.66
C VAL A 50 -0.12 0.28 2.99
N VAL A 51 -0.74 1.30 3.58
CA VAL A 51 -0.04 2.49 4.07
C VAL A 51 0.40 2.24 5.49
N TRP A 52 1.70 2.40 5.74
CA TRP A 52 2.31 2.22 7.05
C TRP A 52 2.94 3.53 7.53
N SER A 53 2.59 3.97 8.73
CA SER A 53 3.35 4.98 9.45
C SER A 53 4.63 4.36 10.03
N PHE A 54 5.72 5.12 9.99
CA PHE A 54 7.04 4.73 10.53
C PHE A 54 7.69 3.51 9.86
N ALA A 55 7.24 3.14 8.65
CA ALA A 55 7.90 2.18 7.77
C ALA A 55 7.50 2.49 6.32
N PRO A 56 8.24 1.97 5.32
CA PRO A 56 7.76 1.99 3.95
C PRO A 56 6.40 1.30 3.79
N ASP A 57 5.56 1.87 2.94
CA ASP A 57 4.34 1.24 2.44
C ASP A 57 4.62 -0.17 1.89
N SER A 58 3.59 -1.00 1.76
CA SER A 58 3.74 -2.21 0.97
C SER A 58 3.92 -1.87 -0.51
N ASP A 59 4.45 -2.82 -1.27
CA ASP A 59 4.35 -2.77 -2.73
C ASP A 59 2.89 -2.70 -3.19
N CYS A 60 2.69 -2.21 -4.40
CA CYS A 60 1.40 -2.21 -5.06
C CYS A 60 1.05 -3.63 -5.53
N ASN A 61 -0.03 -4.17 -4.98
CA ASN A 61 -0.50 -5.52 -5.26
C ASN A 61 -1.75 -5.48 -6.13
N THR A 62 -1.71 -6.17 -7.27
CA THR A 62 -2.88 -6.37 -8.14
C THR A 62 -3.66 -7.58 -7.68
N LEU A 63 -4.90 -7.38 -7.28
CA LEU A 63 -5.80 -8.41 -6.76
C LEU A 63 -7.01 -8.57 -7.67
N LYS A 64 -7.16 -9.74 -8.28
CA LYS A 64 -8.43 -10.15 -8.91
C LYS A 64 -9.54 -10.29 -7.86
N PRO A 65 -10.82 -10.30 -8.25
CA PRO A 65 -11.92 -10.57 -7.31
C PRO A 65 -11.66 -11.84 -6.47
N GLY A 66 -11.80 -11.72 -5.15
CA GLY A 66 -11.57 -12.80 -4.19
C GLY A 66 -10.11 -13.04 -3.81
N GLN A 67 -9.13 -12.41 -4.48
CA GLN A 67 -7.72 -12.58 -4.12
C GLN A 67 -7.34 -11.80 -2.87
N LYS A 68 -6.28 -12.29 -2.22
CA LYS A 68 -5.74 -11.74 -0.98
C LYS A 68 -4.22 -11.68 -1.01
N PHE A 69 -3.67 -10.71 -0.31
CA PHE A 69 -2.26 -10.66 0.05
C PHE A 69 -2.12 -10.26 1.52
N LYS A 70 -0.92 -10.41 2.06
CA LYS A 70 -0.60 -9.94 3.41
C LYS A 70 0.75 -9.24 3.42
N THR A 71 0.91 -8.31 4.34
CA THR A 71 2.19 -7.67 4.63
C THR A 71 2.41 -7.64 6.14
N LYS A 72 3.66 -7.81 6.54
CA LYS A 72 4.08 -7.89 7.94
C LYS A 72 5.08 -6.78 8.24
N ARG A 73 4.94 -6.17 9.42
CA ARG A 73 5.87 -5.18 9.96
C ARG A 73 6.19 -5.52 11.42
N GLY A 74 7.26 -4.94 11.95
CA GLY A 74 7.56 -4.98 13.38
C GLY A 74 6.47 -4.30 14.22
N LEU A 75 6.68 -4.19 15.54
CA LEU A 75 5.68 -3.54 16.42
C LEU A 75 5.59 -2.02 16.24
N ALA A 76 6.71 -1.37 15.93
CA ALA A 76 6.78 0.09 15.85
C ALA A 76 5.90 0.67 14.72
N PRO A 77 5.94 0.14 13.47
CA PRO A 77 5.10 0.67 12.40
C PRO A 77 3.60 0.60 12.71
N GLN A 78 2.86 1.61 12.29
CA GLN A 78 1.41 1.71 12.49
C GLN A 78 0.68 1.56 11.17
N PHE A 79 -0.47 0.89 11.20
CA PHE A 79 -1.31 0.76 10.02
C PHE A 79 -2.14 2.05 9.87
N ASP A 80 -2.00 2.73 8.74
CA ASP A 80 -2.72 3.98 8.47
C ASP A 80 -3.90 3.79 7.52
N GLY A 81 -3.89 2.70 6.73
CA GLY A 81 -4.98 2.42 5.82
C GLY A 81 -4.58 1.62 4.58
N LEU A 82 -5.50 1.62 3.63
CA LEU A 82 -5.28 1.13 2.27
C LEU A 82 -5.41 2.28 1.29
N ALA A 83 -4.56 2.27 0.28
CA ALA A 83 -4.65 3.18 -0.85
C ALA A 83 -4.62 2.43 -2.18
N LEU A 84 -5.25 3.02 -3.19
CA LEU A 84 -5.10 2.62 -4.58
C LEU A 84 -3.70 2.94 -5.07
N CYS A 85 -3.21 2.07 -5.95
CA CYS A 85 -2.18 2.39 -6.94
C CYS A 85 -2.80 2.29 -8.34
#